data_AF-A0A1C6JWS6-F1
#
_entry.id   AF-A0A1C6JWS6-F1
#
_cell.length_a   1.000
_cell.length_b   1.000
_cell.length_c   1.000
_cell.angle_alpha   90.00
_cell.angle_beta   90.00
_cell.angle_gamma   90.00
#
_symmetry.space_group_name_H-M   'P 1'
#
loop_
_entity.id
_entity.type
_entity.pdbx_description
1 polymer ?
#
loop_
_entity_poly.entity_id
_entity_poly.type
_entity_poly.pdbx_seq_one_letter_code
_entity_poly.pdbx_strand_id
1 'polypeptide(L)'
;MQIKDKKNKRIKISNIDDLNKELKLKGYNLEISDYDKFKEGFIKTFNISNELFNKIYKTINEESISYKVSDINDFIRYIKNITIFEYEHKKLCEKISKMKRLHIDRVEYDRIPSTQDDVEHILKVIEETKKFISKKINDEGKRKLEFLEEEINKDYVYAKDIELLKRMLIFNNENVNEEYDENNQIKTLFIEVPEEIGFAYVKAEKGTVEYHQHIKSYIPRMKRLIKNLDKYIIEEEKGTFKINQSIAIQDSVNMAVALFNDMEFRAVSGKNDIENSCTLIPLGQDYFKSCKVNKLGKLGIGYNRVNDSEKKIIEEIHKLITKGKLKAEGDFTLYSKWEPCPSCYYVISQFIEKYPKINLKVMYYKEYGEK
;
A
#
# COMPACT_ATOMS: atom_id res chain seq x y z
N MET A 1 -1.67 -39.96 -13.21
CA MET A 1 -2.10 -39.17 -14.37
C MET A 1 -2.15 -37.71 -13.94
N GLN A 2 -1.20 -36.90 -14.39
CA GLN A 2 -1.04 -35.49 -13.99
C GLN A 2 -2.28 -34.69 -14.41
N ILE A 3 -3.00 -34.12 -13.44
CA ILE A 3 -4.03 -33.11 -13.68
C ILE A 3 -3.29 -31.87 -14.18
N LYS A 4 -3.19 -31.72 -15.49
CA LYS A 4 -2.76 -30.48 -16.14
C LYS A 4 -3.65 -29.35 -15.62
N ASP A 5 -3.02 -28.32 -15.05
CA ASP A 5 -3.65 -27.03 -14.73
C ASP A 5 -4.49 -26.55 -15.92
N LYS A 6 -5.81 -26.74 -15.85
CA LYS A 6 -6.75 -26.04 -16.73
C LYS A 6 -6.60 -24.57 -16.38
N LYS A 7 -6.04 -23.76 -17.29
CA LYS A 7 -6.17 -22.30 -17.29
C LYS A 7 -7.57 -21.94 -16.77
N ASN A 8 -7.65 -21.26 -15.63
CA ASN A 8 -8.90 -20.89 -14.95
C ASN A 8 -9.91 -20.29 -15.95
N LYS A 9 -10.83 -21.11 -16.44
CA LYS A 9 -11.88 -20.67 -17.36
C LYS A 9 -12.88 -19.90 -16.51
N ARG A 10 -12.91 -18.58 -16.68
CA ARG A 10 -13.86 -17.70 -16.00
C ARG A 10 -15.29 -18.10 -16.40
N ILE A 11 -16.18 -18.10 -15.43
CA ILE A 11 -17.62 -18.29 -15.62
C ILE A 11 -18.31 -16.93 -15.73
N LYS A 12 -19.48 -16.90 -16.35
CA LYS A 12 -20.35 -15.72 -16.42
C LYS A 12 -21.63 -16.03 -15.68
N ILE A 13 -22.01 -15.17 -14.74
CA ILE A 13 -23.27 -15.26 -14.02
C ILE A 13 -24.02 -13.98 -14.31
N SER A 14 -25.12 -14.08 -15.05
CA SER A 14 -25.94 -12.93 -15.43
C SER A 14 -27.35 -13.03 -14.86
N ASN A 15 -27.79 -14.23 -14.50
CA ASN A 15 -29.11 -14.47 -13.95
C ASN A 15 -29.12 -15.68 -13.00
N ILE A 16 -30.31 -15.96 -12.45
CA ILE A 16 -30.55 -17.09 -11.54
C ILE A 16 -30.28 -18.46 -12.19
N ASP A 17 -30.54 -18.60 -13.50
CA ASP A 17 -30.32 -19.84 -14.25
C ASP A 17 -28.84 -20.15 -14.45
N ASP A 18 -28.03 -19.12 -14.73
CA ASP A 18 -26.57 -19.23 -14.79
C ASP A 18 -26.01 -19.68 -13.43
N LEU A 19 -26.48 -19.08 -12.33
CA LEU A 19 -26.07 -19.46 -10.98
C LEU A 19 -26.46 -20.91 -10.66
N ASN A 20 -27.69 -21.30 -10.99
CA ASN A 20 -28.19 -22.67 -10.83
C ASN A 20 -27.35 -23.70 -11.57
N LYS A 21 -27.01 -23.41 -12.83
CA LYS A 21 -26.21 -24.28 -13.67
C LYS A 21 -24.84 -24.50 -13.04
N GLU A 22 -24.20 -23.43 -12.58
CA GLU A 22 -22.90 -23.51 -11.93
C GLU A 22 -22.96 -24.24 -10.57
N LEU A 23 -24.02 -24.03 -9.79
CA LEU A 23 -24.25 -24.77 -8.54
C LEU A 23 -24.34 -26.28 -8.79
N LYS A 24 -25.15 -26.70 -9.77
CA LYS A 24 -25.31 -28.10 -10.17
C LYS A 24 -24.00 -28.70 -10.71
N LEU A 25 -23.29 -27.97 -11.58
CA LEU A 25 -21.99 -28.42 -12.13
C LEU A 25 -20.93 -28.65 -11.04
N LYS A 26 -21.03 -27.95 -9.92
CA LYS A 26 -20.13 -28.09 -8.75
C LYS A 26 -20.65 -29.07 -7.70
N GLY A 27 -21.80 -29.71 -7.93
CA GLY A 27 -22.37 -30.73 -7.05
C GLY A 27 -23.10 -30.17 -5.82
N TYR A 28 -23.53 -28.91 -5.86
CA TYR A 28 -24.38 -28.36 -4.80
C TYR A 28 -25.83 -28.80 -4.99
N ASN A 29 -26.40 -29.46 -3.98
CA ASN A 29 -27.81 -29.87 -3.94
C ASN A 29 -28.69 -28.71 -3.45
N LEU A 30 -28.74 -27.63 -4.22
CA LEU A 30 -29.61 -26.47 -3.96
C LEU A 30 -30.64 -26.37 -5.08
N GLU A 31 -31.93 -26.49 -4.75
CA GLU A 31 -33.03 -26.33 -5.70
C GLU A 31 -33.71 -24.97 -5.50
N ILE A 32 -33.91 -24.23 -6.60
CA ILE A 32 -34.53 -22.89 -6.61
C ILE A 32 -36.06 -22.91 -6.71
N SER A 33 -36.64 -24.10 -6.85
CA SER A 33 -38.10 -24.30 -6.89
C SER A 33 -38.81 -23.78 -5.62
N ASP A 34 -38.10 -23.67 -4.51
CA ASP A 34 -38.58 -23.14 -3.23
C ASP A 34 -37.60 -22.06 -2.74
N TYR A 35 -38.02 -20.78 -2.79
CA TYR A 35 -37.17 -19.64 -2.45
C TYR A 35 -36.63 -19.72 -1.03
N ASP A 36 -37.46 -20.11 -0.05
CA ASP A 36 -37.07 -20.12 1.36
C ASP A 36 -36.05 -21.24 1.62
N LYS A 37 -36.30 -22.45 1.07
CA LYS A 37 -35.33 -23.55 1.17
C LYS A 37 -34.02 -23.24 0.43
N PHE A 38 -34.12 -22.61 -0.75
CA PHE A 38 -32.94 -22.21 -1.50
C PHE A 38 -32.11 -21.20 -0.70
N LYS A 39 -32.76 -20.18 -0.15
CA LYS A 39 -32.13 -19.15 0.68
C LYS A 39 -31.42 -19.75 1.89
N GLU A 40 -32.12 -20.56 2.68
CA GLU A 40 -31.54 -21.21 3.85
C GLU A 40 -30.36 -22.12 3.48
N GLY A 41 -30.52 -22.92 2.43
CA GLY A 41 -29.48 -23.80 1.91
C GLY A 41 -28.26 -23.01 1.44
N PHE A 42 -28.44 -21.97 0.63
CA PHE A 42 -27.35 -21.14 0.10
C PHE A 42 -26.58 -20.42 1.21
N ILE A 43 -27.31 -19.81 2.16
CA ILE A 43 -26.74 -19.14 3.32
C ILE A 43 -25.87 -20.09 4.14
N LYS A 44 -26.38 -21.30 4.41
CA LYS A 44 -25.66 -22.32 5.17
C LYS A 44 -24.44 -22.85 4.41
N THR A 45 -24.59 -23.14 3.13
CA THR A 45 -23.51 -23.69 2.28
C THR A 45 -22.35 -22.73 2.13
N PHE A 46 -22.62 -21.44 1.92
CA PHE A 46 -21.57 -20.43 1.67
C PHE A 46 -21.22 -19.59 2.89
N ASN A 47 -21.87 -19.85 4.04
CA ASN A 47 -21.68 -19.13 5.30
C ASN A 47 -21.75 -17.60 5.12
N ILE A 48 -22.86 -17.12 4.53
CA ILE A 48 -23.10 -15.70 4.26
C ILE A 48 -24.28 -15.16 5.07
N SER A 49 -24.40 -13.84 5.20
CA SER A 49 -25.56 -13.24 5.87
C SER A 49 -26.82 -13.23 4.99
N ASN A 50 -27.99 -13.17 5.64
CA ASN A 50 -29.28 -12.94 5.00
C ASN A 50 -29.25 -11.71 4.07
N GLU A 51 -28.64 -10.61 4.53
CA GLU A 51 -28.53 -9.38 3.76
C GLU A 51 -27.72 -9.57 2.47
N LEU A 52 -26.58 -10.27 2.56
CA LEU A 52 -25.75 -10.51 1.39
C LEU A 52 -26.45 -11.44 0.40
N PHE A 53 -27.15 -12.47 0.88
CA PHE A 53 -27.97 -13.33 0.02
C PHE A 53 -29.05 -12.51 -0.71
N ASN A 54 -29.81 -11.68 0.01
CA ASN A 54 -30.86 -10.86 -0.59
C ASN A 54 -30.29 -9.95 -1.68
N LYS A 55 -29.10 -9.37 -1.46
CA LYS A 55 -28.41 -8.56 -2.48
C LYS A 55 -27.96 -9.37 -3.69
N ILE A 56 -27.43 -10.57 -3.48
CA ILE A 56 -27.06 -11.49 -4.58
C ILE A 56 -28.31 -11.80 -5.40
N TYR A 57 -29.39 -12.22 -4.75
CA TYR A 57 -30.65 -12.59 -5.39
C TYR A 57 -31.27 -11.42 -6.16
N LYS A 58 -31.25 -10.22 -5.58
CA LYS A 58 -31.68 -8.99 -6.26
C LYS A 58 -30.84 -8.73 -7.52
N THR A 59 -29.52 -8.78 -7.38
CA THR A 59 -28.56 -8.49 -8.46
C THR A 59 -28.80 -9.39 -9.68
N ILE A 60 -29.00 -10.69 -9.47
CA ILE A 60 -29.18 -11.66 -10.56
C ILE A 60 -30.61 -11.71 -11.13
N ASN A 61 -31.59 -11.05 -10.50
CA ASN A 61 -32.96 -11.03 -11.00
C ASN A 61 -33.37 -9.68 -11.58
N GLU A 62 -32.79 -8.59 -11.09
CA GLU A 62 -33.20 -7.22 -11.46
C GLU A 62 -32.16 -6.47 -12.29
N GLU A 63 -30.87 -6.83 -12.21
CA GLU A 63 -29.82 -6.12 -12.96
C GLU A 63 -29.44 -6.91 -14.23
N SER A 64 -29.42 -6.24 -15.38
CA SER A 64 -28.97 -6.80 -16.67
C SER A 64 -27.44 -6.84 -16.78
N ILE A 65 -26.74 -7.20 -15.69
CA ILE A 65 -25.27 -7.19 -15.61
C ILE A 65 -24.74 -8.62 -15.64
N SER A 66 -23.76 -8.89 -16.51
CA SER A 66 -23.06 -10.17 -16.56
C SER A 66 -21.77 -10.12 -15.74
N TYR A 67 -21.68 -10.95 -14.70
CA TYR A 67 -20.53 -11.00 -13.81
C TYR A 67 -19.52 -12.06 -14.25
N LYS A 68 -18.30 -11.63 -14.60
CA LYS A 68 -17.20 -12.51 -15.00
C LYS A 68 -16.33 -12.86 -13.80
N VAL A 69 -16.37 -14.11 -13.36
CA VAL A 69 -15.80 -14.57 -12.07
C VAL A 69 -15.07 -15.91 -12.22
N SER A 70 -14.22 -16.30 -11.27
CA SER A 70 -13.57 -17.64 -11.30
C SER A 70 -14.51 -18.77 -10.91
N ASP A 71 -15.41 -18.52 -9.96
CA ASP A 71 -16.30 -19.49 -9.33
C ASP A 71 -17.40 -18.78 -8.52
N ILE A 72 -18.28 -19.55 -7.89
CA ILE A 72 -19.40 -19.05 -7.09
C ILE A 72 -18.92 -18.26 -5.86
N ASN A 73 -17.81 -18.65 -5.21
CA ASN A 73 -17.27 -17.89 -4.07
C ASN A 73 -16.72 -16.53 -4.52
N ASP A 74 -16.07 -16.48 -5.69
CA ASP A 74 -15.63 -15.24 -6.30
C ASP A 74 -16.80 -14.32 -6.65
N PHE A 75 -17.91 -14.88 -7.13
CA PHE A 75 -19.17 -14.14 -7.34
C PHE A 75 -19.73 -13.55 -6.05
N ILE A 76 -19.89 -14.37 -5.01
CA ILE A 76 -20.37 -13.92 -3.69
C ILE A 76 -19.47 -12.80 -3.16
N ARG A 77 -18.15 -12.97 -3.27
CA ARG A 77 -17.17 -11.96 -2.86
C ARG A 77 -17.25 -10.69 -3.71
N TYR A 78 -17.57 -10.80 -5.00
CA TYR A 78 -17.78 -9.65 -5.88
C TYR A 78 -18.97 -8.83 -5.39
N ILE A 79 -20.15 -9.44 -5.21
CA ILE A 79 -21.34 -8.74 -4.71
C ILE A 79 -21.10 -8.13 -3.32
N LYS A 80 -20.40 -8.86 -2.44
CA LYS A 80 -19.97 -8.33 -1.13
C LYS A 80 -19.09 -7.09 -1.26
N ASN A 81 -18.11 -7.11 -2.16
CA ASN A 81 -17.23 -5.97 -2.38
C ASN A 81 -17.96 -4.77 -2.97
N ILE A 82 -18.92 -4.98 -3.88
CA ILE A 82 -19.77 -3.90 -4.42
C ILE A 82 -20.52 -3.22 -3.27
N THR A 83 -21.16 -4.02 -2.41
CA THR A 83 -21.89 -3.53 -1.24
C THR A 83 -21.01 -2.69 -0.31
N ILE A 84 -19.82 -3.17 0.01
CA ILE A 84 -18.89 -2.46 0.88
C ILE A 84 -18.40 -1.19 0.20
N PHE A 85 -18.06 -1.26 -1.09
CA PHE A 85 -17.60 -0.13 -1.87
C PHE A 85 -18.61 1.00 -1.91
N GLU A 86 -19.88 0.73 -2.23
CA GLU A 86 -20.96 1.72 -2.25
C GLU A 86 -21.17 2.38 -0.87
N TYR A 87 -21.11 1.57 0.19
CA TYR A 87 -21.26 2.05 1.57
C TYR A 87 -20.11 2.98 2.00
N GLU A 88 -18.86 2.57 1.79
CA GLU A 88 -17.69 3.40 2.11
C GLU A 88 -17.63 4.65 1.21
N HIS A 89 -18.01 4.53 -0.06
CA HIS A 89 -18.13 5.66 -0.97
C HIS A 89 -19.10 6.72 -0.43
N LYS A 90 -20.31 6.30 -0.04
CA LYS A 90 -21.31 7.20 0.54
C LYS A 90 -20.77 7.91 1.79
N LYS A 91 -20.16 7.16 2.71
CA LYS A 91 -19.54 7.74 3.93
C LYS A 91 -18.47 8.78 3.62
N LEU A 92 -17.60 8.48 2.65
CA LEU A 92 -16.56 9.42 2.25
C LEU A 92 -17.16 10.68 1.62
N CYS A 93 -18.18 10.53 0.76
CA CYS A 93 -18.90 11.65 0.17
C CYS A 93 -19.56 12.54 1.24
N GLU A 94 -20.22 11.96 2.23
CA GLU A 94 -20.80 12.69 3.38
C GLU A 94 -19.75 13.46 4.19
N LYS A 95 -18.52 12.93 4.27
CA LYS A 95 -17.42 13.60 4.97
C LYS A 95 -16.91 14.81 4.19
N ILE A 96 -16.75 14.67 2.87
CA ILE A 96 -16.16 15.71 2.01
C ILE A 96 -17.19 16.73 1.51
N SER A 97 -18.48 16.42 1.50
CA SER A 97 -19.56 17.36 1.10
C SER A 97 -19.67 18.60 2.00
N LYS A 98 -19.01 18.56 3.17
CA LYS A 98 -18.89 19.73 4.06
C LYS A 98 -17.94 20.80 3.51
N MET A 99 -17.11 20.44 2.56
CA MET A 99 -16.10 21.30 1.94
C MET A 99 -16.70 21.94 0.71
N LYS A 100 -16.52 23.25 0.54
CA LYS A 100 -16.88 23.93 -0.71
C LYS A 100 -15.74 23.85 -1.72
N ARG A 101 -14.51 24.02 -1.24
CA ARG A 101 -13.29 23.99 -2.04
C ARG A 101 -12.24 23.13 -1.39
N LEU A 102 -11.45 22.44 -2.21
CA LEU A 102 -10.32 21.63 -1.78
C LEU A 102 -9.09 21.99 -2.61
N HIS A 103 -8.04 22.43 -1.92
CA HIS A 103 -6.70 22.64 -2.47
C HIS A 103 -5.85 21.41 -2.15
N ILE A 104 -5.11 20.90 -3.12
CA ILE A 104 -4.18 19.79 -2.88
C ILE A 104 -2.80 20.13 -3.40
N ASP A 105 -1.87 20.33 -2.47
CA ASP A 105 -0.47 20.58 -2.75
C ASP A 105 0.29 19.27 -2.92
N ARG A 106 1.24 19.26 -3.85
CA ARG A 106 2.21 18.20 -4.04
C ARG A 106 3.56 18.80 -4.40
N VAL A 107 4.58 18.42 -3.66
CA VAL A 107 5.97 18.75 -4.01
C VAL A 107 6.40 17.84 -5.17
N GLU A 108 6.84 18.45 -6.26
CA GLU A 108 7.38 17.77 -7.43
C GLU A 108 8.88 17.96 -7.47
N TYR A 109 9.63 16.97 -7.02
CA TYR A 109 11.08 17.02 -7.16
C TYR A 109 11.43 16.88 -8.65
N ASP A 110 11.92 17.97 -9.24
CA ASP A 110 12.50 17.94 -10.57
C ASP A 110 13.60 16.90 -10.63
N ARG A 111 13.60 16.13 -11.72
CA ARG A 111 14.71 15.21 -12.02
C ARG A 111 15.88 16.02 -12.54
N ILE A 112 16.53 16.78 -11.65
CA ILE A 112 17.79 17.44 -11.98
C ILE A 112 18.76 16.33 -12.42
N PRO A 113 19.28 16.38 -13.67
CA PRO A 113 20.25 15.41 -14.12
C PRO A 113 21.46 15.44 -13.19
N SER A 114 21.66 14.35 -12.44
CA SER A 114 22.81 14.23 -11.54
C SER A 114 23.96 13.57 -12.28
N THR A 115 25.17 14.10 -12.12
CA THR A 115 26.40 13.42 -12.51
C THR A 115 26.52 12.08 -11.79
N GLN A 116 27.14 11.09 -12.45
CA GLN A 116 27.40 9.79 -11.86
C GLN A 116 28.63 9.89 -10.93
N ASP A 117 28.47 9.51 -9.67
CA ASP A 117 29.56 9.43 -8.70
C ASP A 117 30.47 8.20 -9.01
N ASP A 118 31.75 8.26 -8.65
CA ASP A 118 32.66 7.11 -8.72
C ASP A 118 32.38 6.15 -7.54
N VAL A 119 31.94 4.93 -7.87
CA VAL A 119 31.40 3.97 -6.91
C VAL A 119 31.94 2.56 -7.11
N GLU A 120 33.01 2.37 -7.91
CA GLU A 120 33.51 1.02 -8.22
C GLU A 120 33.99 0.28 -6.97
N HIS A 121 34.74 0.97 -6.11
CA HIS A 121 35.19 0.42 -4.83
C HIS A 121 34.01 0.05 -3.91
N ILE A 122 32.94 0.84 -3.93
CA ILE A 122 31.73 0.62 -3.12
C ILE A 122 30.99 -0.63 -3.59
N LEU A 123 30.87 -0.83 -4.90
CA LEU A 123 30.19 -2.00 -5.48
C LEU A 123 30.83 -3.31 -5.04
N LYS A 124 32.18 -3.38 -4.99
CA LYS A 124 32.89 -4.57 -4.52
C LYS A 124 32.56 -4.90 -3.06
N VAL A 125 32.59 -3.88 -2.19
CA VAL A 125 32.22 -4.02 -0.77
C VAL A 125 30.78 -4.49 -0.60
N ILE A 126 29.85 -3.95 -1.39
CA ILE A 126 28.42 -4.34 -1.35
C ILE A 126 28.25 -5.81 -1.75
N GLU A 127 28.85 -6.23 -2.86
CA GLU A 127 28.71 -7.60 -3.36
C GLU A 127 29.27 -8.64 -2.39
N GLU A 128 30.41 -8.34 -1.76
CA GLU A 128 30.98 -9.18 -0.71
C GLU A 128 30.04 -9.23 0.50
N THR A 129 29.65 -8.06 1.03
CA THR A 129 28.76 -7.97 2.20
C THR A 129 27.46 -8.74 1.98
N LYS A 130 26.81 -8.51 0.83
CA LYS A 130 25.53 -9.12 0.46
C LYS A 130 25.60 -10.65 0.50
N LYS A 131 26.66 -11.26 -0.04
CA LYS A 131 26.83 -12.72 -0.08
C LYS A 131 26.82 -13.38 1.29
N PHE A 132 27.31 -12.70 2.32
CA PHE A 132 27.44 -13.27 3.66
C PHE A 132 26.19 -13.07 4.53
N ILE A 133 25.48 -11.95 4.37
CA ILE A 133 24.42 -11.56 5.31
C ILE A 133 23.00 -11.81 4.79
N SER A 134 22.83 -11.93 3.47
CA SER A 134 21.51 -11.91 2.83
C SER A 134 20.86 -13.29 2.85
N LYS A 135 19.59 -13.33 3.25
CA LYS A 135 18.77 -14.54 3.31
C LYS A 135 17.34 -14.24 2.88
N LYS A 136 16.64 -15.30 2.47
CA LYS A 136 15.19 -15.23 2.25
C LYS A 136 14.48 -15.07 3.60
N ILE A 137 13.45 -14.23 3.64
CA ILE A 137 12.69 -13.99 4.85
C ILE A 137 11.96 -15.24 5.39
N ASN A 138 11.99 -15.41 6.71
CA ASN A 138 11.27 -16.46 7.44
C ASN A 138 9.86 -15.99 7.84
N ASP A 139 8.99 -16.92 8.26
CA ASP A 139 7.59 -16.59 8.56
C ASP A 139 7.41 -15.65 9.75
N GLU A 140 8.36 -15.61 10.68
CA GLU A 140 8.37 -14.63 11.76
C GLU A 140 8.56 -13.20 11.21
N GLY A 141 9.60 -12.99 10.39
CA GLY A 141 9.86 -11.70 9.75
C GLY A 141 8.69 -11.25 8.88
N LYS A 142 8.02 -12.20 8.21
CA LYS A 142 6.80 -11.92 7.44
C LYS A 142 5.70 -11.31 8.31
N ARG A 143 5.37 -11.98 9.41
CA ARG A 143 4.34 -11.53 10.35
C ARG A 143 4.66 -10.18 10.97
N LYS A 144 5.93 -9.91 11.28
CA LYS A 144 6.37 -8.60 11.81
C LYS A 144 6.16 -7.47 10.80
N LEU A 145 6.51 -7.69 9.54
CA LEU A 145 6.27 -6.71 8.48
C LEU A 145 4.78 -6.52 8.20
N GLU A 146 3.99 -7.59 8.21
CA GLU A 146 2.52 -7.53 8.07
C GLU A 146 1.89 -6.75 9.22
N PHE A 147 2.30 -6.99 10.46
CA PHE A 147 1.82 -6.25 11.63
C PHE A 147 2.14 -4.76 11.54
N LEU A 148 3.37 -4.39 11.14
CA LEU A 148 3.73 -3.00 10.89
C LEU A 148 2.87 -2.40 9.78
N GLU A 149 2.69 -3.09 8.66
CA GLU A 149 1.86 -2.62 7.55
C GLU A 149 0.39 -2.43 7.98
N GLU A 150 -0.16 -3.31 8.83
CA GLU A 150 -1.49 -3.18 9.42
C GLU A 150 -1.61 -1.97 10.35
N GLU A 151 -0.63 -1.75 11.22
CA GLU A 151 -0.58 -0.58 12.12
C GLU A 151 -0.55 0.72 11.32
N ILE A 152 0.31 0.79 10.30
CA ILE A 152 0.39 1.96 9.42
C ILE A 152 -0.93 2.17 8.65
N ASN A 153 -1.50 1.09 8.11
CA ASN A 153 -2.79 1.15 7.41
C ASN A 153 -3.93 1.62 8.31
N LYS A 154 -3.82 1.39 9.62
CA LYS A 154 -4.84 1.78 10.59
C LYS A 154 -4.85 3.29 10.79
N ASP A 155 -3.70 3.95 10.90
CA ASP A 155 -3.62 5.31 11.45
C ASP A 155 -3.08 6.39 10.49
N TYR A 156 -2.61 6.02 9.31
CA TYR A 156 -2.03 6.95 8.33
C TYR A 156 -2.73 6.88 6.96
N VAL A 157 -2.57 7.94 6.16
CA VAL A 157 -3.07 8.04 4.77
C VAL A 157 -1.91 7.90 3.79
N TYR A 158 -2.13 7.21 2.68
CA TYR A 158 -1.18 7.10 1.59
C TYR A 158 -1.45 8.12 0.47
N ALA A 159 -0.43 8.45 -0.31
CA ALA A 159 -0.55 9.31 -1.48
C ALA A 159 -1.57 8.75 -2.50
N LYS A 160 -1.62 7.43 -2.72
CA LYS A 160 -2.64 6.75 -3.55
C LYS A 160 -4.08 6.87 -3.02
N ASP A 161 -4.25 7.16 -1.75
CA ASP A 161 -5.56 7.37 -1.14
C ASP A 161 -6.04 8.77 -1.51
N ILE A 162 -5.18 9.79 -1.35
CA ILE A 162 -5.45 11.16 -1.83
C ILE A 162 -5.64 11.17 -3.35
N GLU A 163 -4.91 10.36 -4.10
CA GLU A 163 -5.09 10.19 -5.54
C GLU A 163 -6.48 9.62 -5.90
N LEU A 164 -7.02 8.71 -5.07
CA LEU A 164 -8.39 8.24 -5.24
C LEU A 164 -9.39 9.39 -4.98
N LEU A 165 -9.19 10.16 -3.92
CA LEU A 165 -10.02 11.33 -3.61
C LEU A 165 -10.00 12.35 -4.75
N LYS A 166 -8.82 12.66 -5.32
CA LYS A 166 -8.67 13.49 -6.51
C LYS A 166 -9.54 12.99 -7.66
N ARG A 167 -9.43 11.70 -7.99
CA ARG A 167 -10.20 11.10 -9.09
C ARG A 167 -11.71 11.18 -8.86
N MET A 168 -12.15 11.00 -7.62
CA MET A 168 -13.57 11.14 -7.27
C MET A 168 -14.08 12.57 -7.51
N LEU A 169 -13.28 13.58 -7.17
CA LEU A 169 -13.68 14.98 -7.22
C LEU A 169 -13.53 15.63 -8.61
N ILE A 170 -12.56 15.18 -9.41
CA ILE A 170 -12.25 15.77 -10.72
C ILE A 170 -13.12 15.17 -11.83
N PHE A 171 -13.62 13.95 -11.66
CA PHE A 171 -14.35 13.26 -12.72
C PHE A 171 -15.65 14.01 -13.06
N ASN A 172 -15.76 14.49 -14.30
CA ASN A 172 -16.83 15.36 -14.80
C ASN A 172 -16.98 16.69 -14.02
N ASN A 173 -15.90 17.19 -13.44
CA ASN A 173 -15.86 18.48 -12.77
C ASN A 173 -15.08 19.48 -13.62
N GLU A 174 -15.77 20.51 -14.13
CA GLU A 174 -15.18 21.55 -14.96
C GLU A 174 -14.47 22.64 -14.12
N ASN A 175 -14.75 22.71 -12.82
CA ASN A 175 -14.20 23.72 -11.91
C ASN A 175 -12.94 23.24 -11.21
N VAL A 176 -11.95 22.85 -12.02
CA VAL A 176 -10.65 22.37 -11.56
C VAL A 176 -9.54 23.18 -12.22
N ASN A 177 -8.69 23.80 -11.42
CA ASN A 177 -7.54 24.57 -11.88
C ASN A 177 -6.24 24.01 -11.27
N GLU A 178 -5.13 24.18 -11.97
CA GLU A 178 -3.80 23.77 -11.51
C GLU A 178 -2.84 24.95 -11.61
N GLU A 179 -2.04 25.14 -10.56
CA GLU A 179 -0.93 26.08 -10.54
C GLU A 179 0.36 25.37 -10.14
N TYR A 180 1.49 25.90 -10.59
CA TYR A 180 2.82 25.40 -10.24
C TYR A 180 3.69 26.56 -9.75
N ASP A 181 4.21 26.42 -8.54
CA ASP A 181 5.20 27.32 -7.96
C ASP A 181 6.60 26.78 -8.25
N GLU A 182 7.30 27.39 -9.20
CA GLU A 182 8.66 27.01 -9.59
C GLU A 182 9.69 27.17 -8.46
N ASN A 183 9.50 28.15 -7.56
CA ASN A 183 10.47 28.43 -6.50
C ASN A 183 10.45 27.33 -5.43
N ASN A 184 9.27 26.86 -5.10
CA ASN A 184 9.06 25.83 -4.09
C ASN A 184 8.87 24.42 -4.68
N GLN A 185 8.78 24.33 -6.02
CA GLN A 185 8.47 23.11 -6.76
C GLN A 185 7.15 22.46 -6.29
N ILE A 186 6.13 23.28 -6.02
CA ILE A 186 4.83 22.82 -5.51
C ILE A 186 3.80 22.94 -6.63
N LYS A 187 3.18 21.81 -6.95
CA LYS A 187 1.97 21.78 -7.77
C LYS A 187 0.75 21.83 -6.86
N THR A 188 -0.13 22.81 -7.06
CA THR A 188 -1.40 22.93 -6.34
C THR A 188 -2.57 22.71 -7.27
N LEU A 189 -3.47 21.83 -6.86
CA LEU A 189 -4.73 21.54 -7.54
C LEU A 189 -5.88 22.20 -6.76
N PHE A 190 -6.62 23.08 -7.42
CA PHE A 190 -7.77 23.78 -6.87
C PHE A 190 -9.05 23.10 -7.39
N ILE A 191 -9.88 22.61 -6.49
CA ILE A 191 -11.11 21.89 -6.83
C ILE A 191 -12.29 22.54 -6.13
N GLU A 192 -13.32 22.94 -6.88
CA GLU A 192 -14.64 23.14 -6.30
C GLU A 192 -15.28 21.77 -6.09
N VAL A 193 -15.71 21.47 -4.86
CA VAL A 193 -16.23 20.14 -4.52
C VAL A 193 -17.62 19.99 -5.13
N PRO A 194 -17.87 18.96 -5.97
CA PRO A 194 -19.18 18.74 -6.56
C PRO A 194 -20.25 18.46 -5.49
N GLU A 195 -21.48 18.92 -5.73
CA GLU A 195 -22.62 18.62 -4.86
C GLU A 195 -22.92 17.11 -4.81
N GLU A 196 -22.80 16.45 -5.96
CA GLU A 196 -22.97 15.00 -6.09
C GLU A 196 -21.74 14.35 -6.72
N ILE A 197 -21.25 13.29 -6.07
CA ILE A 197 -20.14 12.48 -6.56
C ILE A 197 -20.70 11.09 -6.89
N GLY A 198 -20.67 10.72 -8.16
CA GLY A 198 -21.10 9.40 -8.64
C GLY A 198 -19.96 8.38 -8.71
N PHE A 199 -20.25 7.21 -9.29
CA PHE A 199 -19.26 6.12 -9.43
C PHE A 199 -18.44 6.16 -10.72
N ALA A 200 -18.68 7.14 -11.59
CA ALA A 200 -18.15 7.17 -12.94
C ALA A 200 -16.61 7.32 -13.02
N TYR A 201 -15.96 7.75 -11.93
CA TYR A 201 -14.51 7.71 -11.78
C TYR A 201 -13.92 6.27 -11.81
N VAL A 202 -14.77 5.24 -11.60
CA VAL A 202 -14.43 3.83 -11.85
C VAL A 202 -14.70 3.53 -13.33
N LYS A 203 -13.69 3.71 -14.18
CA LYS A 203 -13.83 3.57 -15.64
C LYS A 203 -14.20 2.16 -16.13
N ALA A 204 -13.94 1.12 -15.33
CA ALA A 204 -14.28 -0.25 -15.71
C ALA A 204 -15.78 -0.50 -15.57
N GLU A 205 -16.35 -1.33 -16.44
CA GLU A 205 -17.77 -1.67 -16.39
C GLU A 205 -18.08 -2.64 -15.24
N LYS A 206 -19.16 -2.37 -14.48
CA LYS A 206 -19.64 -3.26 -13.41
C LYS A 206 -19.91 -4.66 -13.98
N GLY A 207 -19.44 -5.71 -13.29
CA GLY A 207 -19.50 -7.10 -13.76
C GLY A 207 -18.20 -7.60 -14.40
N THR A 208 -17.30 -6.71 -14.84
CA THR A 208 -15.97 -7.08 -15.37
C THR A 208 -14.99 -7.50 -14.27
N VAL A 209 -13.89 -8.16 -14.64
CA VAL A 209 -12.83 -8.53 -13.69
C VAL A 209 -12.09 -7.27 -13.22
N GLU A 210 -11.90 -6.33 -14.13
CA GLU A 210 -11.22 -5.06 -13.94
C GLU A 210 -11.98 -4.21 -12.91
N TYR A 211 -13.31 -4.11 -13.01
CA TYR A 211 -14.11 -3.40 -12.00
C TYR A 211 -13.99 -4.06 -10.62
N HIS A 212 -14.03 -5.39 -10.54
CA HIS A 212 -13.84 -6.11 -9.27
C HIS A 212 -12.50 -5.78 -8.62
N GLN A 213 -11.44 -5.72 -9.42
CA GLN A 213 -10.10 -5.36 -8.97
C GLN A 213 -10.02 -3.90 -8.50
N HIS A 214 -10.62 -2.97 -9.26
CA HIS A 214 -10.68 -1.56 -8.88
C HIS A 214 -11.37 -1.36 -7.54
N ILE A 215 -12.61 -1.83 -7.38
CA ILE A 215 -13.35 -1.64 -6.12
C ILE A 215 -12.65 -2.31 -4.95
N LYS A 216 -12.09 -3.52 -5.15
CA LYS A 216 -11.33 -4.22 -4.11
C LYS A 216 -10.12 -3.40 -3.65
N SER A 217 -9.46 -2.71 -4.58
CA SER A 217 -8.33 -1.84 -4.26
C SER A 217 -8.74 -0.50 -3.64
N TYR A 218 -9.95 0.00 -3.93
CA TYR A 218 -10.45 1.30 -3.45
C TYR A 218 -11.08 1.23 -2.07
N ILE A 219 -11.75 0.14 -1.71
CA ILE A 219 -12.35 -0.07 -0.37
C ILE A 219 -11.38 0.27 0.77
N PRO A 220 -10.16 -0.30 0.86
CA PRO A 220 -9.24 0.03 1.95
C PRO A 220 -8.76 1.49 1.90
N ARG A 221 -8.67 2.11 0.71
CA ARG A 221 -8.28 3.52 0.58
C ARG A 221 -9.35 4.44 1.13
N MET A 222 -10.62 4.21 0.77
CA MET A 222 -11.74 4.98 1.30
C MET A 222 -11.85 4.82 2.81
N LYS A 223 -11.70 3.61 3.35
CA LYS A 223 -11.68 3.39 4.80
C LYS A 223 -10.59 4.20 5.51
N ARG A 224 -9.37 4.26 4.94
CA ARG A 224 -8.29 5.09 5.47
C ARG A 224 -8.60 6.58 5.39
N LEU A 225 -9.15 7.06 4.28
CA LEU A 225 -9.56 8.46 4.14
C LEU A 225 -10.64 8.82 5.16
N ILE A 226 -11.72 8.04 5.25
CA ILE A 226 -12.82 8.27 6.20
C ILE A 226 -12.29 8.41 7.62
N LYS A 227 -11.37 7.51 8.02
CA LYS A 227 -10.82 7.48 9.37
C LYS A 227 -9.79 8.57 9.65
N ASN A 228 -8.86 8.81 8.71
CA ASN A 228 -7.62 9.54 9.00
C ASN A 228 -7.48 10.87 8.26
N LEU A 229 -8.38 11.22 7.32
CA LEU A 229 -8.27 12.44 6.50
C LEU A 229 -8.15 13.72 7.34
N ASP A 230 -8.77 13.76 8.51
CA ASP A 230 -8.74 14.94 9.41
C ASP A 230 -7.33 15.30 9.86
N LYS A 231 -6.39 14.34 9.89
CA LYS A 231 -4.97 14.59 10.20
C LYS A 231 -4.21 15.28 9.07
N TYR A 232 -4.78 15.26 7.85
CA TYR A 232 -4.12 15.69 6.62
C TYR A 232 -4.81 16.90 5.97
N ILE A 233 -5.92 17.36 6.55
CA ILE A 233 -6.71 18.47 6.03
C ILE A 233 -6.70 19.64 7.00
N ILE A 234 -6.54 20.84 6.46
CA ILE A 234 -6.54 22.09 7.21
C ILE A 234 -7.56 23.02 6.55
N GLU A 235 -8.41 23.67 7.34
CA GLU A 235 -9.28 24.73 6.82
C GLU A 235 -8.46 26.03 6.73
N GLU A 236 -8.28 26.55 5.51
CA GLU A 236 -7.55 27.82 5.29
C GLU A 236 -8.50 29.02 5.49
N GLU A 237 -9.71 28.89 4.94
CA GLU A 237 -10.78 29.87 5.01
C GLU A 237 -12.12 29.13 5.11
N LYS A 238 -13.19 29.84 5.47
CA LYS A 238 -14.50 29.24 5.67
C LYS A 238 -14.96 28.42 4.46
N GLY A 239 -14.96 27.09 4.60
CA GLY A 239 -15.36 26.15 3.55
C GLY A 239 -14.28 25.82 2.50
N THR A 240 -13.09 26.40 2.62
CA THR A 240 -11.92 26.11 1.78
C THR A 240 -10.91 25.31 2.59
N PHE A 241 -10.64 24.09 2.12
CA PHE A 241 -9.76 23.16 2.79
C PHE A 241 -8.53 22.86 1.97
N LYS A 242 -7.44 22.49 2.64
CA LYS A 242 -6.16 22.18 2.01
C LYS A 242 -5.60 20.86 2.50
N ILE A 243 -5.08 20.06 1.57
CA ILE A 243 -4.32 18.84 1.84
C ILE A 243 -2.91 19.01 1.27
N ASN A 244 -1.90 18.77 2.10
CA ASN A 244 -0.54 18.57 1.60
C ASN A 244 -0.33 17.08 1.32
N GLN A 245 -0.35 16.67 0.05
CA GLN A 245 -0.19 15.26 -0.33
C GLN A 245 1.22 14.74 0.01
N SER A 246 2.24 15.61 0.06
CA SER A 246 3.62 15.20 0.35
C SER A 246 3.80 14.68 1.78
N ILE A 247 2.96 15.11 2.73
CA ILE A 247 2.98 14.58 4.11
C ILE A 247 2.30 13.21 4.24
N ALA A 248 1.55 12.74 3.24
CA ALA A 248 1.02 11.38 3.20
C ALA A 248 2.12 10.34 2.91
N ILE A 249 1.89 9.09 3.29
CA ILE A 249 2.82 7.98 3.05
C ILE A 249 2.89 7.69 1.55
N GLN A 250 4.10 7.68 0.99
CA GLN A 250 4.26 7.42 -0.45
C GLN A 250 3.96 5.95 -0.78
N ASP A 251 3.52 5.66 -2.00
CA ASP A 251 2.97 4.34 -2.34
C ASP A 251 4.00 3.21 -2.34
N SER A 252 5.26 3.55 -2.62
CA SER A 252 6.38 2.63 -2.76
C SER A 252 7.35 2.72 -1.57
N VAL A 253 6.90 3.18 -0.40
CA VAL A 253 7.80 3.24 0.76
C VAL A 253 8.18 1.82 1.18
N ASN A 254 9.47 1.62 1.44
CA ASN A 254 9.92 0.41 2.11
C ASN A 254 9.65 0.55 3.61
N MET A 255 9.28 -0.56 4.24
CA MET A 255 9.14 -0.71 5.68
C MET A 255 10.13 -1.78 6.13
N ALA A 256 10.87 -1.50 7.19
CA ALA A 256 11.82 -2.44 7.76
C ALA A 256 11.59 -2.58 9.26
N VAL A 257 11.82 -3.80 9.75
CA VAL A 257 11.81 -4.16 11.17
C VAL A 257 13.12 -4.88 11.45
N ALA A 258 13.82 -4.52 12.51
CA ALA A 258 15.01 -5.22 12.97
C ALA A 258 14.81 -5.74 14.39
N LEU A 259 15.40 -6.90 14.66
CA LEU A 259 15.62 -7.40 16.00
C LEU A 259 17.11 -7.31 16.30
N PHE A 260 17.46 -6.62 17.38
CA PHE A 260 18.83 -6.58 17.88
C PHE A 260 18.82 -6.93 19.37
N ASN A 261 19.42 -8.09 19.71
CA ASN A 261 19.37 -8.67 21.07
C ASN A 261 17.95 -8.64 21.66
N ASP A 262 16.98 -9.19 20.91
CA ASP A 262 15.55 -9.24 21.24
C ASP A 262 14.82 -7.89 21.33
N MET A 263 15.51 -6.77 21.10
CA MET A 263 14.90 -5.45 21.01
C MET A 263 14.46 -5.16 19.57
N GLU A 264 13.21 -4.74 19.41
CA GLU A 264 12.64 -4.42 18.10
C GLU A 264 12.87 -2.95 17.73
N PHE A 265 13.34 -2.74 16.51
CA PHE A 265 13.47 -1.43 15.87
C PHE A 265 12.68 -1.45 14.57
N ARG A 266 12.01 -0.36 14.23
CA ARG A 266 11.22 -0.28 13.00
C ARG A 266 11.34 1.08 12.36
N ALA A 267 11.20 1.14 11.03
CA ALA A 267 11.26 2.40 10.30
C ALA A 267 10.47 2.35 9.01
N VAL A 268 9.96 3.51 8.59
CA VAL A 268 9.30 3.73 7.31
C VAL A 268 10.15 4.67 6.47
N SER A 269 10.48 4.25 5.25
CA SER A 269 11.27 5.05 4.31
C SER A 269 10.55 6.36 3.98
N GLY A 270 11.28 7.47 3.97
CA GLY A 270 10.71 8.77 3.62
C GLY A 270 9.86 9.44 4.73
N LYS A 271 9.59 8.76 5.86
CA LYS A 271 8.74 9.27 6.96
C LYS A 271 9.46 9.29 8.30
N ASN A 272 9.28 10.38 9.05
CA ASN A 272 9.97 10.63 10.32
C ASN A 272 9.01 10.91 11.47
N ASP A 273 7.71 10.92 11.16
CA ASP A 273 6.58 11.26 12.02
C ASP A 273 5.75 10.01 12.37
N ILE A 274 6.23 8.82 12.00
CA ILE A 274 5.59 7.55 12.37
C ILE A 274 5.91 7.22 13.82
N GLU A 275 4.87 7.00 14.60
CA GLU A 275 4.97 6.66 16.01
C GLU A 275 5.82 5.40 16.27
N ASN A 276 6.65 5.44 17.31
CA ASN A 276 7.57 4.37 17.70
C ASN A 276 8.44 3.85 16.54
N SER A 277 8.80 4.70 15.59
CA SER A 277 9.71 4.38 14.50
C SER A 277 11.02 5.14 14.62
N CYS A 278 12.11 4.53 14.16
CA CYS A 278 13.39 5.19 14.01
C CYS A 278 13.25 6.29 12.96
N THR A 279 13.85 7.45 13.24
CA THR A 279 13.74 8.65 12.42
C THR A 279 15.06 8.98 11.76
N LEU A 280 15.01 9.83 10.74
CA LEU A 280 16.20 10.38 10.11
C LEU A 280 17.04 11.16 11.13
N ILE A 281 18.34 10.85 11.21
CA ILE A 281 19.30 11.65 11.96
C ILE A 281 19.44 13.03 11.30
N PRO A 282 19.52 14.13 12.06
CA PRO A 282 19.72 15.47 11.50
C PRO A 282 20.88 15.54 10.51
N LEU A 283 20.71 16.37 9.47
CA LEU A 283 21.74 16.59 8.45
C LEU A 283 23.09 16.98 9.09
N GLY A 284 24.15 16.31 8.66
CA GLY A 284 25.52 16.54 9.15
C GLY A 284 25.85 15.81 10.46
N GLN A 285 24.91 15.05 11.03
CA GLN A 285 25.13 14.19 12.20
C GLN A 285 25.09 12.70 11.85
N ASP A 286 24.94 12.35 10.56
CA ASP A 286 24.90 10.96 10.12
C ASP A 286 26.27 10.30 10.28
N TYR A 287 26.27 9.11 10.88
CA TYR A 287 27.50 8.38 11.15
C TYR A 287 27.90 7.52 9.95
N PHE A 288 26.91 6.93 9.27
CA PHE A 288 27.13 6.05 8.12
C PHE A 288 26.78 6.74 6.82
N LYS A 289 27.70 6.72 5.86
CA LYS A 289 27.52 7.38 4.57
C LYS A 289 26.48 6.64 3.73
N SER A 290 25.53 7.39 3.19
CA SER A 290 24.59 6.93 2.17
C SER A 290 24.93 7.51 0.79
N CYS A 291 24.59 6.77 -0.25
CA CYS A 291 24.90 7.07 -1.63
C CYS A 291 23.64 7.38 -2.45
N LYS A 292 23.84 7.97 -3.63
CA LYS A 292 22.78 8.14 -4.62
C LYS A 292 22.43 6.81 -5.27
N VAL A 293 21.15 6.49 -5.36
CA VAL A 293 20.67 5.29 -6.07
C VAL A 293 19.39 5.63 -6.84
N ASN A 294 19.35 5.29 -8.13
CA ASN A 294 18.17 5.53 -8.96
C ASN A 294 17.12 4.42 -8.79
N LYS A 295 15.97 4.56 -9.46
CA LYS A 295 14.88 3.55 -9.39
C LYS A 295 15.27 2.17 -9.93
N LEU A 296 16.29 2.11 -10.78
CA LEU A 296 16.81 0.85 -11.34
C LEU A 296 17.88 0.21 -10.45
N GLY A 297 18.24 0.84 -9.32
CA GLY A 297 19.26 0.32 -8.41
C GLY A 297 20.69 0.67 -8.82
N LYS A 298 20.87 1.53 -9.83
CA LYS A 298 22.20 2.01 -10.21
C LYS A 298 22.73 2.96 -9.14
N LEU A 299 23.85 2.57 -8.54
CA LEU A 299 24.59 3.33 -7.55
C LEU A 299 25.32 4.53 -8.19
N GLY A 300 25.47 5.62 -7.45
CA GLY A 300 26.15 6.85 -7.87
C GLY A 300 25.29 7.80 -8.69
N ILE A 301 24.02 7.49 -8.95
CA ILE A 301 23.09 8.34 -9.72
C ILE A 301 21.71 8.36 -9.08
N GLY A 302 20.98 9.48 -9.21
CA GLY A 302 19.65 9.65 -8.62
C GLY A 302 19.69 10.33 -7.26
N TYR A 303 18.80 9.92 -6.35
CA TYR A 303 18.64 10.58 -5.04
C TYR A 303 19.43 9.87 -3.95
N ASN A 304 19.97 10.64 -3.01
CA ASN A 304 20.66 10.11 -1.84
C ASN A 304 19.65 9.37 -0.93
N ARG A 305 19.98 8.13 -0.56
CA ARG A 305 19.15 7.21 0.22
C ARG A 305 19.27 7.43 1.73
N VAL A 306 19.43 8.69 2.15
CA VAL A 306 19.61 9.08 3.55
C VAL A 306 18.39 8.74 4.41
N ASN A 307 17.20 8.77 3.80
CA ASN A 307 15.90 8.62 4.48
C ASN A 307 15.31 7.20 4.35
N ASP A 308 16.10 6.23 3.90
CA ASP A 308 15.69 4.83 3.79
C ASP A 308 15.59 4.18 5.17
N SER A 309 14.64 3.26 5.33
CA SER A 309 14.30 2.61 6.60
C SER A 309 15.50 1.91 7.26
N GLU A 310 16.31 1.23 6.47
CA GLU A 310 17.48 0.47 6.91
C GLU A 310 18.53 1.38 7.52
N LYS A 311 18.81 2.54 6.89
CA LYS A 311 19.75 3.52 7.43
C LYS A 311 19.26 4.08 8.76
N LYS A 312 17.98 4.44 8.88
CA LYS A 312 17.41 4.97 10.14
C LYS A 312 17.58 4.00 11.31
N ILE A 313 17.29 2.72 11.07
CA ILE A 313 17.45 1.67 12.09
C ILE A 313 18.91 1.54 12.52
N ILE A 314 19.82 1.47 11.55
CA ILE A 314 21.26 1.29 11.80
C ILE A 314 21.85 2.47 12.58
N GLU A 315 21.48 3.69 12.20
CA GLU A 315 21.88 4.92 12.90
C GLU A 315 21.33 4.97 14.34
N GLU A 316 20.06 4.60 14.57
CA GLU A 316 19.49 4.59 15.91
C GLU A 316 20.17 3.53 16.81
N ILE A 317 20.45 2.32 16.28
CA ILE A 317 21.19 1.30 17.02
C ILE A 317 22.59 1.79 17.36
N HIS A 318 23.31 2.39 16.40
CA HIS A 318 24.62 2.99 16.64
C HIS A 318 24.58 4.07 17.75
N LYS A 319 23.60 4.97 17.70
CA LYS A 319 23.38 6.01 18.72
C LYS A 319 23.08 5.42 20.09
N LEU A 320 22.38 4.29 20.17
CA LEU A 320 22.11 3.61 21.45
C LEU A 320 23.34 2.88 21.99
N ILE A 321 24.15 2.28 21.12
CA ILE A 321 25.45 1.68 21.49
C ILE A 321 26.40 2.74 22.04
N THR A 322 26.56 3.88 21.35
CA THR A 322 27.45 4.97 21.79
C THR A 322 27.00 5.61 23.10
N LYS A 323 25.70 5.60 23.40
CA LYS A 323 25.14 6.02 24.69
C LYS A 323 25.24 4.96 25.79
N GLY A 324 25.84 3.80 25.52
CA GLY A 324 25.96 2.70 26.47
C GLY A 324 24.63 2.00 26.81
N LYS A 325 23.56 2.28 26.04
CA LYS A 325 22.23 1.66 26.24
C LYS A 325 22.13 0.27 25.60
N LEU A 326 22.98 -0.01 24.62
CA LEU A 326 23.11 -1.30 23.97
C LEU A 326 24.57 -1.73 23.97
N LYS A 327 24.81 -3.04 24.02
CA LYS A 327 26.15 -3.60 23.83
C LYS A 327 26.48 -3.67 22.34
N ALA A 328 27.75 -3.46 22.02
CA ALA A 328 28.28 -3.56 20.66
C ALA A 328 28.56 -5.02 20.23
N GLU A 329 27.70 -5.96 20.62
CA GLU A 329 27.83 -7.40 20.37
C GLU A 329 26.46 -8.09 20.38
N GLY A 330 26.37 -9.25 19.74
CA GLY A 330 25.17 -10.09 19.73
C GLY A 330 24.54 -10.25 18.35
N ASP A 331 23.27 -10.64 18.29
CA ASP A 331 22.58 -10.97 17.04
C ASP A 331 21.71 -9.80 16.55
N PHE A 332 21.86 -9.46 15.26
CA PHE A 332 21.03 -8.48 14.56
C PHE A 332 20.36 -9.19 13.38
N THR A 333 19.02 -9.21 13.34
CA THR A 333 18.28 -9.60 12.13
C THR A 333 17.45 -8.43 11.59
N LEU A 334 17.69 -8.02 10.34
CA LEU A 334 16.94 -6.99 9.62
C LEU A 334 15.93 -7.65 8.67
N TYR A 335 14.65 -7.41 8.89
CA TYR A 335 13.56 -7.80 8.01
C TYR A 335 13.13 -6.63 7.13
N SER A 336 13.06 -6.86 5.82
CA SER A 336 12.60 -5.87 4.86
C SER A 336 11.67 -6.50 3.82
N LYS A 337 10.69 -5.73 3.32
CA LYS A 337 9.82 -6.21 2.24
C LYS A 337 10.60 -6.40 0.94
N TRP A 338 11.46 -5.44 0.64
CA TRP A 338 12.34 -5.47 -0.52
C TRP A 338 13.77 -5.70 -0.09
N GLU A 339 14.55 -6.34 -0.94
CA GLU A 339 15.99 -6.34 -0.80
C GLU A 339 16.51 -4.91 -0.62
N PRO A 340 17.38 -4.66 0.38
CA PRO A 340 17.97 -3.34 0.56
C PRO A 340 18.65 -2.84 -0.72
N CYS A 341 18.52 -1.55 -1.01
CA CYS A 341 19.20 -0.98 -2.16
C CYS A 341 20.73 -1.00 -1.95
N PRO A 342 21.55 -0.83 -3.01
CA PRO A 342 23.00 -0.78 -2.89
C PRO A 342 23.52 0.21 -1.84
N SER A 343 22.90 1.39 -1.70
CA SER A 343 23.27 2.34 -0.65
C SER A 343 22.99 1.81 0.76
N CYS A 344 21.90 1.07 0.97
CA CYS A 344 21.61 0.48 2.27
C CYS A 344 22.60 -0.62 2.62
N TYR A 345 23.01 -1.45 1.65
CA TYR A 345 24.09 -2.43 1.85
C TYR A 345 25.42 -1.76 2.21
N TYR A 346 25.74 -0.61 1.61
CA TYR A 346 26.95 0.12 1.97
C TYR A 346 26.89 0.71 3.39
N VAL A 347 25.71 1.16 3.84
CA VAL A 347 25.51 1.56 5.25
C VAL A 347 25.71 0.36 6.17
N ILE A 348 25.15 -0.80 5.81
CA ILE A 348 25.30 -2.05 6.57
C ILE A 348 26.77 -2.48 6.64
N SER A 349 27.54 -2.39 5.54
CA SER A 349 28.95 -2.79 5.55
C SER A 349 29.78 -1.93 6.50
N GLN A 350 29.56 -0.61 6.50
CA GLN A 350 30.21 0.31 7.45
C GLN A 350 29.84 -0.01 8.91
N PHE A 351 28.59 -0.41 9.17
CA PHE A 351 28.14 -0.81 10.51
C PHE A 351 28.82 -2.11 10.99
N ILE A 352 28.91 -3.12 10.12
CA ILE A 352 29.56 -4.40 10.43
C ILE A 352 31.06 -4.20 10.69
N GLU A 353 31.73 -3.39 9.87
CA GLU A 353 33.15 -3.07 10.04
C GLU A 353 33.40 -2.39 11.40
N LYS A 354 32.51 -1.46 11.78
CA LYS A 354 32.60 -0.77 13.07
C LYS A 354 32.31 -1.68 14.27
N TYR A 355 31.40 -2.65 14.12
CA TYR A 355 30.93 -3.51 15.19
C TYR A 355 31.09 -5.00 14.84
N PRO A 356 32.33 -5.51 14.79
CA PRO A 356 32.63 -6.86 14.30
C PRO A 356 32.07 -7.99 15.18
N LYS A 357 31.65 -7.68 16.41
CA LYS A 357 31.02 -8.64 17.33
C LYS A 357 29.49 -8.74 17.15
N ILE A 358 28.90 -7.96 16.25
CA ILE A 358 27.48 -8.04 15.92
C ILE A 358 27.31 -8.97 14.71
N ASN A 359 26.55 -10.04 14.90
CA ASN A 359 26.18 -11.00 13.86
C ASN A 359 24.95 -10.49 13.11
N LEU A 360 25.16 -9.77 12.01
CA LEU A 360 24.09 -9.17 11.23
C LEU A 360 23.59 -10.08 10.10
N LYS A 361 22.27 -10.23 10.00
CA LYS A 361 21.55 -10.93 8.92
C LYS A 361 20.51 -10.00 8.30
N VAL A 362 20.38 -10.05 6.97
CA VAL A 362 19.37 -9.31 6.22
C VAL A 362 18.41 -10.31 5.59
N MET A 363 17.12 -10.13 5.80
CA MET A 363 16.07 -11.05 5.41
C MET A 363 14.96 -10.33 4.63
N TYR A 364 14.75 -10.71 3.36
CA TYR A 364 13.78 -10.03 2.49
C TYR A 364 12.89 -10.97 1.66
N TYR A 365 11.76 -10.44 1.16
CA TYR A 365 10.81 -11.18 0.33
C TYR A 365 11.16 -11.18 -1.16
N LYS A 366 11.43 -9.99 -1.71
CA LYS A 366 11.59 -9.73 -3.14
C LYS A 366 12.96 -9.15 -3.41
N GLU A 367 13.57 -9.56 -4.52
CA GLU A 367 14.84 -8.99 -4.95
C GLU A 367 14.65 -7.56 -5.47
N TYR A 368 15.72 -6.77 -5.40
CA TYR A 368 15.65 -5.38 -5.82
C TYR A 368 15.40 -5.31 -7.33
N GLY A 369 14.29 -4.67 -7.74
CA GLY A 369 13.94 -4.48 -9.15
C GLY A 369 12.99 -5.54 -9.74
N GLU A 370 12.57 -6.54 -8.96
CA GLU A 370 11.48 -7.44 -9.38
C GLU A 370 10.15 -6.67 -9.48
N LYS A 371 9.45 -6.80 -10.62
CA LYS A 371 8.13 -6.17 -10.86
C LYS A 371 6.99 -7.02 -10.31
#